data_AF-A0A1K2HXD3-F1
#
_entry.id   AF-A0A1K2HXD3-F1
#
_cell.length_a   1.000
_cell.length_b   1.000
_cell.length_c   1.000
_cell.angle_alpha   90.00
_cell.angle_beta   90.00
_cell.angle_gamma   90.00
#
_symmetry.space_group_name_H-M   'P 1'
#
loop_
_entity.id
_entity.type
_entity.pdbx_description
1 polymer ?
#
loop_
_entity_poly.entity_id
_entity_poly.type
_entity_poly.pdbx_seq_one_letter_code
_entity_poly.pdbx_strand_id
1 'polypeptide(L)'
;MINEPRPDLSVRPLLILSAVSVAILATLSTWFFMSRSPAPVNAAQPQVIVAQASVPAPAADAASPQAPAAANQPIQADSTDGSFRVCNQTGNPVSIAFGYRAERGWQSEGWWVAGPGECQTVYNGRLDARYYYVYAADDIGGGSWDGQVYMCTRDETFTIFGVEDCLARGYERTGFFEVDTQNRSNWMLQLTEPSASGATVSAGDEDVPMEDGIGPDDEGAAD
;
A
#
# COMPACT_ATOMS: atom_id res chain seq x y z
N MET A 1 -6.52 22.11 -54.19
CA MET A 1 -7.39 22.70 -53.15
C MET A 1 -6.60 22.60 -51.85
N ILE A 2 -5.74 23.61 -51.60
CA ILE A 2 -5.82 24.55 -50.45
C ILE A 2 -5.82 23.75 -49.14
N ASN A 3 -4.66 23.31 -48.62
CA ASN A 3 -3.73 24.02 -47.74
C ASN A 3 -4.40 24.95 -46.72
N GLU A 4 -4.79 24.39 -45.57
CA GLU A 4 -5.21 25.16 -44.39
C GLU A 4 -4.24 24.89 -43.23
N PRO A 5 -3.42 25.88 -42.83
CA PRO A 5 -2.81 25.89 -41.52
C PRO A 5 -3.27 27.13 -40.74
N ARG A 6 -3.85 26.97 -39.54
CA ARG A 6 -3.69 27.82 -38.33
C ARG A 6 -4.23 27.10 -37.09
N PRO A 7 -3.63 27.28 -35.90
CA PRO A 7 -4.06 28.44 -35.10
C PRO A 7 -2.92 29.40 -34.71
N ASP A 8 -3.32 30.68 -34.66
CA ASP A 8 -2.55 31.88 -34.38
C ASP A 8 -1.80 31.83 -33.02
N LEU A 9 -0.50 32.09 -33.10
CA LEU A 9 0.37 32.39 -31.96
C LEU A 9 0.04 33.80 -31.46
N SER A 10 -0.82 33.91 -30.45
CA SER A 10 -1.08 35.18 -29.78
C SER A 10 0.10 35.54 -28.87
N VAL A 11 0.98 36.38 -29.42
CA VAL A 11 2.09 37.05 -28.76
C VAL A 11 1.53 37.96 -27.66
N ARG A 12 1.72 37.58 -26.39
CA ARG A 12 1.49 38.49 -25.25
C ARG A 12 2.78 39.27 -24.96
N PRO A 13 2.78 40.60 -25.05
CA PRO A 13 3.95 41.39 -24.78
C PRO A 13 4.26 41.43 -23.28
N LEU A 14 5.54 41.23 -23.02
CA LEU A 14 6.24 41.52 -21.78
C LEU A 14 6.24 43.04 -21.52
N LEU A 15 6.35 43.42 -20.24
CA LEU A 15 6.73 44.74 -19.68
C LEU A 15 5.60 45.74 -19.36
N ILE A 16 5.24 45.81 -18.07
CA ILE A 16 5.16 47.11 -17.36
C ILE A 16 5.82 46.94 -15.98
N LEU A 17 6.90 47.68 -15.78
CA LEU A 17 7.58 47.93 -14.51
C LEU A 17 6.70 48.77 -13.57
N SER A 18 6.72 48.49 -12.26
CA SER A 18 6.93 49.46 -11.16
C SER A 18 6.72 48.73 -9.83
N ALA A 19 7.78 48.38 -9.11
CA ALA A 19 8.38 49.24 -8.09
C ALA A 19 7.35 49.73 -7.05
N VAL A 20 6.89 48.82 -6.17
CA VAL A 20 6.36 49.18 -4.86
C VAL A 20 7.11 48.36 -3.79
N SER A 21 8.04 49.07 -3.16
CA SER A 21 8.41 48.92 -1.75
C SER A 21 9.22 47.70 -1.31
N VAL A 22 10.53 47.83 -1.49
CA VAL A 22 11.55 47.40 -0.52
C VAL A 22 11.25 48.08 0.82
N ALA A 23 10.45 47.46 1.69
CA ALA A 23 10.24 47.90 3.08
C ALA A 23 9.58 46.83 3.98
N ILE A 24 9.99 45.56 3.89
CA ILE A 24 9.72 44.57 4.96
C ILE A 24 10.98 43.71 5.18
N LEU A 25 12.10 44.38 5.46
CA LEU A 25 13.36 43.77 5.90
C LEU A 25 13.75 44.40 7.23
N ALA A 26 12.96 44.20 8.30
CA ALA A 26 13.34 44.66 9.66
C ALA A 26 12.54 44.05 10.84
N THR A 27 11.88 42.88 10.74
CA THR A 27 11.13 42.33 11.90
C THR A 27 11.20 40.81 12.13
N LEU A 28 11.98 40.04 11.38
CA LEU A 28 12.08 38.58 11.58
C LEU A 28 13.42 38.13 12.20
N SER A 29 14.10 39.00 12.96
CA SER A 29 15.31 38.65 13.72
C SER A 29 15.05 38.25 15.18
N THR A 30 13.79 38.16 15.62
CA THR A 30 13.43 37.83 17.02
C THR A 30 12.73 36.49 17.21
N TRP A 31 12.47 35.72 16.14
CA TRP A 31 11.84 34.39 16.25
C TRP A 31 12.84 33.22 16.26
N PHE A 32 14.15 33.49 16.37
CA PHE A 32 15.18 32.45 16.38
C PHE A 32 15.79 32.17 17.77
N PHE A 33 15.29 32.81 18.84
CA PHE A 33 15.97 32.80 20.15
C PHE A 33 15.17 32.30 21.37
N MET A 34 13.94 31.80 21.21
CA MET A 34 13.10 31.49 22.39
C MET A 34 12.34 30.15 22.33
N SER A 35 12.88 29.13 21.67
CA SER A 35 12.39 27.74 21.79
C SER A 35 13.53 26.74 21.96
N ARG A 36 14.44 27.03 22.90
CA ARG A 36 15.37 26.03 23.44
C ARG A 36 14.77 25.48 24.73
N SER A 37 13.93 24.46 24.61
CA SER A 37 13.52 23.65 25.76
C SER A 37 14.78 23.04 26.40
N PRO A 38 15.06 23.24 27.70
CA PRO A 38 16.12 22.52 28.37
C PRO A 38 15.69 21.06 28.54
N ALA A 39 16.48 20.13 27.99
CA ALA A 39 16.35 18.72 28.31
C ALA A 39 16.57 18.51 29.81
N PRO A 40 15.85 17.58 30.46
CA PRO A 40 16.15 17.21 31.83
C PRO A 40 17.50 16.47 31.89
N VAL A 41 18.43 17.03 32.66
CA VAL A 41 19.62 16.33 33.15
C VAL A 41 19.16 15.21 34.08
N ASN A 42 19.02 14.00 33.54
CA ASN A 42 18.70 12.85 34.38
C ASN A 42 19.93 12.47 35.19
N ALA A 43 19.75 12.50 36.50
CA ALA A 43 20.76 12.25 37.48
C ALA A 43 21.27 10.79 37.39
N ALA A 44 22.57 10.68 37.65
CA ALA A 44 23.32 9.50 38.05
C ALA A 44 22.48 8.26 38.45
N GLN A 45 22.69 7.17 37.70
CA GLN A 45 22.39 5.83 38.17
C GLN A 45 23.58 5.30 39.00
N PRO A 46 23.35 4.62 40.14
CA PRO A 46 24.41 3.91 40.84
C PRO A 46 24.84 2.69 40.02
N GLN A 47 26.13 2.57 39.76
CA GLN A 47 26.73 1.38 39.16
C GLN A 47 26.63 0.25 40.18
N VAL A 48 25.75 -0.72 39.96
CA VAL A 48 25.75 -1.97 40.72
C VAL A 48 26.90 -2.82 40.19
N ILE A 49 28.00 -2.83 40.94
CA ILE A 49 29.16 -3.69 40.73
C ILE A 49 28.67 -5.15 40.89
N VAL A 50 28.56 -5.88 39.78
CA VAL A 50 28.28 -7.32 39.81
C VAL A 50 29.57 -8.02 40.22
N ALA A 51 29.68 -8.39 41.49
CA ALA A 51 30.67 -9.35 41.95
C ALA A 51 30.38 -10.71 41.28
N GLN A 52 31.33 -11.22 40.51
CA GLN A 52 31.25 -12.54 39.89
C GLN A 52 31.45 -13.60 40.98
N ALA A 53 30.34 -14.15 41.48
CA ALA A 53 30.37 -15.33 42.33
C ALA A 53 30.38 -16.57 41.43
N SER A 54 31.53 -17.24 41.38
CA SER A 54 31.67 -18.62 40.93
C SER A 54 30.71 -19.54 41.69
N VAL A 55 29.79 -20.17 40.97
CA VAL A 55 28.82 -21.14 41.51
C VAL A 55 29.48 -22.51 41.72
N PRO A 56 29.40 -23.11 42.92
CA PRO A 56 29.40 -24.55 43.06
C PRO A 56 27.95 -25.05 42.99
N ALA A 57 27.73 -26.10 42.19
CA ALA A 57 26.47 -26.83 42.16
C ALA A 57 26.18 -27.49 43.51
N PRO A 58 24.89 -27.59 43.91
CA PRO A 58 24.46 -28.71 44.72
C PRO A 58 23.24 -29.44 44.15
N ALA A 59 23.11 -30.64 44.69
CA ALA A 59 22.34 -31.77 44.24
C ALA A 59 20.80 -31.58 44.22
N ALA A 60 20.19 -32.52 43.50
CA ALA A 60 18.76 -32.69 43.27
C ALA A 60 17.92 -32.75 44.56
N ASP A 61 16.78 -32.06 44.55
CA ASP A 61 15.56 -32.46 45.26
C ASP A 61 14.34 -31.95 44.48
N ALA A 62 13.30 -32.78 44.44
CA ALA A 62 12.10 -32.62 43.63
C ALA A 62 11.07 -31.68 44.27
N ALA A 63 10.53 -30.70 43.52
CA ALA A 63 9.16 -30.16 43.70
C ALA A 63 8.78 -29.10 42.63
N SER A 64 7.62 -29.29 42.00
CA SER A 64 6.76 -28.33 41.25
C SER A 64 7.13 -27.95 39.80
N PRO A 65 6.20 -28.12 38.83
CA PRO A 65 6.33 -27.53 37.49
C PRO A 65 5.90 -26.05 37.53
N GLN A 66 6.86 -25.13 37.47
CA GLN A 66 6.58 -23.75 37.09
C GLN A 66 6.57 -23.66 35.56
N ALA A 67 5.38 -23.52 34.99
CA ALA A 67 5.22 -23.14 33.59
C ALA A 67 5.93 -21.79 33.36
N PRO A 68 6.64 -21.59 32.23
CA PRO A 68 7.17 -20.27 31.91
C PRO A 68 5.99 -19.32 31.68
N ALA A 69 5.87 -18.32 32.55
CA ALA A 69 5.00 -17.19 32.32
C ALA A 69 5.40 -16.55 30.99
N ALA A 70 4.54 -16.72 29.98
CA ALA A 70 4.60 -15.95 28.76
C ALA A 70 4.60 -14.47 29.15
N ALA A 71 5.72 -13.80 28.90
CA ALA A 71 5.81 -12.36 29.03
C ALA A 71 4.86 -11.75 28.00
N ASN A 72 3.66 -11.37 28.45
CA ASN A 72 2.71 -10.58 27.69
C ASN A 72 3.24 -9.13 27.67
N GLN A 73 4.29 -8.90 26.90
CA GLN A 73 4.80 -7.56 26.62
C GLN A 73 3.89 -6.92 25.56
N PRO A 74 3.31 -5.73 25.81
CA PRO A 74 2.66 -4.99 24.74
C PRO A 74 3.72 -4.64 23.69
N ILE A 75 3.50 -5.08 22.45
CA ILE A 75 4.31 -4.69 21.30
C ILE A 75 4.04 -3.20 21.05
N GLN A 76 4.77 -2.32 21.74
CA GLN A 76 4.74 -0.90 21.45
C GLN A 76 5.56 -0.69 20.18
N ALA A 77 4.86 -0.53 19.06
CA ALA A 77 5.45 -0.09 17.80
C ALA A 77 5.89 1.37 17.95
N ASP A 78 7.15 1.59 18.29
CA ASP A 78 7.79 2.89 18.10
C ASP A 78 8.11 3.03 16.61
N SER A 79 7.17 3.60 15.84
CA SER A 79 7.43 4.05 14.47
C SER A 79 7.34 5.58 14.47
N THR A 80 8.44 6.23 14.81
CA THR A 80 8.56 7.70 14.72
C THR A 80 8.84 8.17 13.28
N ASP A 81 8.78 7.27 12.29
CA ASP A 81 8.63 7.60 10.88
C ASP A 81 7.50 6.74 10.29
N GLY A 82 6.69 7.32 9.40
CA GLY A 82 5.49 6.67 8.87
C GLY A 82 5.77 5.35 8.14
N SER A 83 4.76 4.48 8.04
CA SER A 83 4.86 3.22 7.27
C SER A 83 3.49 2.72 6.81
N PHE A 84 3.48 1.90 5.77
CA PHE A 84 2.32 1.10 5.37
C PHE A 84 2.60 -0.37 5.69
N ARG A 85 1.77 -0.96 6.56
CA ARG A 85 1.87 -2.37 6.96
C ARG A 85 0.66 -3.16 6.49
N VAL A 86 0.88 -4.40 6.05
CA VAL A 86 -0.17 -5.35 5.68
C VAL A 86 -0.05 -6.56 6.59
N CYS A 87 -1.11 -6.85 7.34
CA CYS A 87 -1.20 -7.97 8.27
C CYS A 87 -2.09 -9.06 7.69
N ASN A 88 -1.59 -10.28 7.63
CA ASN A 88 -2.33 -11.45 7.17
C ASN A 88 -3.04 -12.12 8.35
N GLN A 89 -4.38 -12.10 8.35
CA GLN A 89 -5.22 -12.78 9.35
C GLN A 89 -5.83 -14.09 8.84
N THR A 90 -5.41 -14.54 7.66
CA THR A 90 -5.83 -15.81 7.08
C THR A 90 -4.98 -16.98 7.59
N GLY A 91 -5.39 -18.20 7.23
CA GLY A 91 -4.65 -19.43 7.56
C GLY A 91 -3.51 -19.78 6.61
N ASN A 92 -3.40 -19.11 5.45
CA ASN A 92 -2.41 -19.42 4.41
C ASN A 92 -1.38 -18.29 4.26
N PRO A 93 -0.17 -18.56 3.74
CA PRO A 93 0.74 -17.51 3.28
C PRO A 93 0.10 -16.67 2.18
N VAL A 94 0.34 -15.37 2.23
CA VAL A 94 -0.20 -14.40 1.26
C VAL A 94 0.94 -13.60 0.64
N SER A 95 0.99 -13.59 -0.70
CA SER A 95 1.87 -12.74 -1.49
C SER A 95 1.23 -11.37 -1.71
N ILE A 96 1.98 -10.29 -1.50
CA ILE A 96 1.50 -8.91 -1.49
C ILE A 96 2.28 -8.09 -2.51
N ALA A 97 1.56 -7.31 -3.32
CA ALA A 97 2.08 -6.23 -4.15
C ALA A 97 1.48 -4.89 -3.71
N PHE A 98 2.27 -3.83 -3.85
CA PHE A 98 1.95 -2.49 -3.39
C PHE A 98 2.11 -1.48 -4.53
N GLY A 99 1.12 -0.61 -4.71
CA GLY A 99 1.07 0.41 -5.75
C GLY A 99 0.82 1.78 -5.16
N TYR A 100 1.52 2.80 -5.66
CA TYR A 100 1.40 4.17 -5.18
C TYR A 100 1.81 5.20 -6.24
N ARG A 101 1.50 6.47 -5.97
CA ARG A 101 1.89 7.60 -6.81
C ARG A 101 3.18 8.21 -6.27
N ALA A 102 4.31 7.85 -6.88
CA ALA A 102 5.62 8.43 -6.61
C ALA A 102 5.83 9.78 -7.32
N GLU A 103 6.97 10.43 -7.08
CA GLU A 103 7.32 11.71 -7.71
C GLU A 103 7.32 11.65 -9.25
N ARG A 104 7.73 10.51 -9.81
CA ARG A 104 7.83 10.28 -11.27
C ARG A 104 6.56 9.68 -11.87
N GLY A 105 5.48 9.58 -11.10
CA GLY A 105 4.22 8.99 -11.52
C GLY A 105 3.92 7.67 -10.80
N TRP A 106 3.12 6.82 -11.43
CA TRP A 106 2.72 5.54 -10.86
C TRP A 106 3.89 4.58 -10.69
N GLN A 107 3.90 3.85 -9.58
CA GLN A 107 4.90 2.83 -9.26
C GLN A 107 4.22 1.65 -8.56
N SER A 108 4.63 0.43 -8.91
CA SER A 108 4.24 -0.80 -8.25
C SER A 108 5.47 -1.61 -7.82
N GLU A 109 5.36 -2.29 -6.69
CA GLU A 109 6.42 -3.07 -6.06
C GLU A 109 5.85 -4.37 -5.47
N GLY A 110 6.69 -5.38 -5.31
CA GLY A 110 6.31 -6.70 -4.78
C GLY A 110 7.45 -7.70 -4.95
N TRP A 111 7.35 -8.97 -4.59
CA TRP A 111 6.36 -9.56 -3.69
C TRP A 111 6.90 -9.55 -2.27
N TRP A 112 6.05 -9.14 -1.31
CA TRP A 112 6.25 -9.45 0.09
C TRP A 112 5.40 -10.66 0.44
N VAL A 113 5.92 -11.56 1.27
CA VAL A 113 5.16 -12.73 1.73
C VAL A 113 4.85 -12.56 3.21
N ALA A 114 3.58 -12.62 3.57
CA ALA A 114 3.11 -12.60 4.95
C ALA A 114 2.60 -13.99 5.34
N GLY A 115 3.23 -14.64 6.32
CA GLY A 115 2.71 -15.87 6.89
C GLY A 115 1.41 -15.65 7.69
N PRO A 116 0.72 -16.72 8.10
CA PRO A 116 -0.49 -16.62 8.92
C PRO A 116 -0.23 -15.85 10.23
N GLY A 117 -1.00 -14.78 10.46
CA GLY A 117 -0.85 -13.91 11.64
C GLY A 117 0.31 -12.91 11.58
N GLU A 118 1.10 -12.90 10.50
CA GLU A 118 2.24 -12.01 10.35
C GLU A 118 1.87 -10.68 9.68
N CYS A 119 2.69 -9.65 9.91
CA CYS A 119 2.56 -8.35 9.25
C CYS A 119 3.84 -7.97 8.52
N GLN A 120 3.72 -7.58 7.26
CA GLN A 120 4.81 -7.06 6.44
C GLN A 120 4.72 -5.54 6.32
N THR A 121 5.87 -4.87 6.40
CA THR A 121 5.99 -3.45 6.06
C THR A 121 6.29 -3.33 4.57
N VAL A 122 5.29 -2.93 3.79
CA VAL A 122 5.39 -2.82 2.32
C VAL A 122 5.86 -1.45 1.87
N TYR A 123 5.78 -0.44 2.74
CA TYR A 123 6.33 0.89 2.51
C TYR A 123 6.92 1.45 3.81
N ASN A 124 8.17 1.91 3.74
CA ASN A 124 8.89 2.50 4.86
C ASN A 124 9.14 3.99 4.57
N GLY A 125 8.36 4.85 5.21
CA GLY A 125 8.31 6.28 4.94
C GLY A 125 6.94 6.87 5.23
N ARG A 126 6.91 8.19 5.45
CA ARG A 126 5.64 8.92 5.67
C ARG A 126 4.71 8.76 4.48
N LEU A 127 3.47 8.41 4.77
CA LEU A 127 2.43 8.36 3.75
C LEU A 127 1.95 9.78 3.45
N ASP A 128 2.32 10.28 2.27
CA ASP A 128 1.99 11.64 1.82
C ASP A 128 0.76 11.67 0.89
N ALA A 129 0.28 10.51 0.45
CA ALA A 129 -0.95 10.37 -0.32
C ALA A 129 -2.13 9.89 0.54
N ARG A 130 -3.35 10.14 0.08
CA ARG A 130 -4.57 9.59 0.69
C ARG A 130 -4.87 8.17 0.24
N TYR A 131 -4.56 7.84 -1.01
CA TYR A 131 -4.93 6.57 -1.63
C TYR A 131 -3.67 5.77 -1.98
N TYR A 132 -3.67 4.52 -1.56
CA TYR A 132 -2.65 3.52 -1.87
C TYR A 132 -3.33 2.27 -2.41
N TYR A 133 -2.58 1.46 -3.14
CA TYR A 133 -3.15 0.35 -3.90
C TYR A 133 -2.47 -0.94 -3.46
N VAL A 134 -3.25 -1.97 -3.21
CA VAL A 134 -2.74 -3.28 -2.79
C VAL A 134 -3.32 -4.35 -3.70
N TYR A 135 -2.50 -5.32 -4.04
CA TYR A 135 -2.97 -6.60 -4.55
C TYR A 135 -2.38 -7.67 -3.63
N ALA A 136 -3.18 -8.68 -3.31
CA ALA A 136 -2.70 -9.81 -2.54
C ALA A 136 -3.26 -11.12 -3.09
N ALA A 137 -2.50 -12.20 -3.00
CA ALA A 137 -2.90 -13.53 -3.45
C ALA A 137 -2.67 -14.57 -2.35
N ASP A 138 -3.64 -15.46 -2.15
CA ASP A 138 -3.46 -16.64 -1.30
C ASP A 138 -2.65 -17.68 -2.09
N ASP A 139 -1.43 -17.95 -1.63
CA ASP A 139 -0.47 -18.81 -2.34
C ASP A 139 -0.88 -20.29 -2.34
N ILE A 140 -1.80 -20.70 -1.45
CA ILE A 140 -2.17 -22.11 -1.22
C ILE A 140 -3.65 -22.36 -1.48
N GLY A 141 -4.53 -21.57 -0.88
CA GLY A 141 -5.98 -21.73 -0.94
C GLY A 141 -6.57 -21.33 -2.29
N GLY A 142 -5.82 -20.52 -3.07
CA GLY A 142 -6.33 -19.87 -4.26
C GLY A 142 -7.28 -18.73 -3.91
N GLY A 143 -7.25 -17.68 -4.74
CA GLY A 143 -8.00 -16.45 -4.50
C GLY A 143 -7.09 -15.24 -4.34
N SER A 144 -7.70 -14.07 -4.47
CA SER A 144 -7.00 -12.79 -4.43
C SER A 144 -7.83 -11.73 -3.75
N TRP A 145 -7.14 -10.75 -3.18
CA TRP A 145 -7.68 -9.44 -2.90
C TRP A 145 -7.25 -8.55 -4.06
N ASP A 146 -8.13 -8.43 -5.05
CA ASP A 146 -7.93 -7.61 -6.24
C ASP A 146 -8.92 -6.46 -6.30
N GLY A 147 -8.71 -5.57 -7.26
CA GLY A 147 -9.59 -4.43 -7.51
C GLY A 147 -9.48 -3.90 -8.93
N GLN A 148 -10.09 -2.74 -9.16
CA GLN A 148 -10.27 -2.20 -10.52
C GLN A 148 -9.12 -1.32 -11.00
N VAL A 149 -8.11 -1.05 -10.16
CA VAL A 149 -6.97 -0.20 -10.50
C VAL A 149 -5.84 -1.05 -11.03
N TYR A 150 -5.69 -1.08 -12.36
CA TYR A 150 -4.70 -1.94 -13.00
C TYR A 150 -3.29 -1.34 -12.95
N MET A 151 -2.33 -2.15 -12.51
CA MET A 151 -0.91 -1.84 -12.53
C MET A 151 -0.10 -3.03 -13.04
N CYS A 152 1.18 -2.78 -13.36
CA CYS A 152 2.06 -3.84 -13.86
C CYS A 152 2.66 -4.65 -12.70
N THR A 153 2.73 -5.96 -12.84
CA THR A 153 3.43 -6.88 -11.93
C THR A 153 4.28 -7.89 -12.71
N ARG A 154 5.02 -8.75 -12.03
CA ARG A 154 5.73 -9.90 -12.62
C ARG A 154 5.89 -11.00 -11.58
N ASP A 155 6.34 -12.18 -11.99
CA ASP A 155 6.42 -13.36 -11.12
C ASP A 155 7.47 -13.25 -9.99
N GLU A 156 8.58 -12.55 -10.24
CA GLU A 156 9.67 -12.35 -9.27
C GLU A 156 9.53 -11.03 -8.52
N THR A 157 10.30 -10.82 -7.44
CA THR A 157 10.41 -9.52 -6.77
C THR A 157 10.72 -8.39 -7.75
N PHE A 158 9.99 -7.28 -7.65
CA PHE A 158 9.94 -6.23 -8.64
C PHE A 158 9.73 -4.84 -8.06
N THR A 159 10.17 -3.88 -8.87
CA THR A 159 9.79 -2.47 -8.81
C THR A 159 9.56 -2.02 -10.25
N ILE A 160 8.36 -1.57 -10.58
CA ILE A 160 7.97 -1.17 -11.93
C ILE A 160 7.43 0.26 -11.89
N PHE A 161 7.95 1.10 -12.79
CA PHE A 161 7.47 2.47 -13.01
C PHE A 161 6.46 2.49 -14.15
N GLY A 162 5.35 3.20 -13.96
CA GLY A 162 4.27 3.36 -14.95
C GLY A 162 3.34 2.16 -15.06
N VAL A 163 2.10 2.43 -15.45
CA VAL A 163 1.00 1.45 -15.57
C VAL A 163 0.62 1.12 -17.01
N GLU A 164 1.22 1.82 -17.97
CA GLU A 164 0.92 1.67 -19.39
C GLU A 164 1.64 0.45 -19.98
N ASP A 165 0.99 -0.17 -20.98
CA ASP A 165 1.55 -1.21 -21.85
C ASP A 165 2.21 -2.39 -21.11
N CYS A 166 1.69 -2.79 -19.94
CA CYS A 166 2.31 -3.85 -19.11
C CYS A 166 2.70 -5.08 -19.94
N LEU A 167 1.75 -5.64 -20.69
CA LEU A 167 1.97 -6.84 -21.51
C LEU A 167 3.04 -6.64 -22.59
N ALA A 168 3.03 -5.50 -23.30
CA ALA A 168 4.02 -5.20 -24.33
C ALA A 168 5.42 -4.98 -23.74
N ARG A 169 5.50 -4.61 -22.46
CA ARG A 169 6.75 -4.47 -21.69
C ARG A 169 7.19 -5.77 -21.00
N GLY A 170 6.44 -6.87 -21.17
CA GLY A 170 6.73 -8.18 -20.57
C GLY A 170 6.32 -8.29 -19.10
N TYR A 171 5.31 -7.53 -18.67
CA TYR A 171 4.72 -7.55 -17.34
C TYR A 171 3.27 -8.03 -17.40
N GLU A 172 2.76 -8.49 -16.27
CA GLU A 172 1.36 -8.85 -16.12
C GLU A 172 0.52 -7.61 -15.78
N ARG A 173 -0.75 -7.60 -16.21
CA ARG A 173 -1.71 -6.55 -15.87
C ARG A 173 -2.58 -7.03 -14.71
N THR A 174 -2.28 -6.56 -13.50
CA THR A 174 -2.93 -7.00 -12.26
C THR A 174 -3.82 -5.90 -11.70
N GLY A 175 -5.01 -6.26 -11.19
CA GLY A 175 -5.96 -5.34 -10.59
C GLY A 175 -5.71 -5.16 -9.09
N PHE A 176 -5.44 -3.94 -8.65
CA PHE A 176 -5.22 -3.58 -7.26
C PHE A 176 -6.51 -2.96 -6.68
N PHE A 177 -6.79 -3.23 -5.41
CA PHE A 177 -7.84 -2.54 -4.66
C PHE A 177 -7.28 -1.27 -4.00
N GLU A 178 -8.13 -0.27 -3.89
CA GLU A 178 -7.78 1.02 -3.30
C GLU A 178 -7.96 0.98 -1.78
N VAL A 179 -6.98 1.53 -1.07
CA VAL A 179 -6.97 1.74 0.37
C VAL A 179 -6.93 3.23 0.64
N ASP A 180 -8.01 3.77 1.19
CA ASP A 180 -8.08 5.15 1.68
C ASP A 180 -7.45 5.23 3.08
N THR A 181 -6.33 5.94 3.20
CA THR A 181 -5.60 6.14 4.45
C THR A 181 -6.11 7.32 5.27
N GLN A 182 -7.08 8.08 4.73
CA GLN A 182 -7.61 9.33 5.29
C GLN A 182 -6.51 10.35 5.62
N ASN A 183 -5.48 10.45 4.77
CA ASN A 183 -4.32 11.32 4.93
C ASN A 183 -3.51 11.06 6.21
N ARG A 184 -3.54 9.84 6.74
CA ARG A 184 -2.66 9.45 7.85
C ARG A 184 -1.26 9.14 7.35
N SER A 185 -0.25 9.55 8.11
CA SER A 185 1.17 9.32 7.78
C SER A 185 1.64 7.88 7.99
N ASN A 186 0.83 7.05 8.65
CA ASN A 186 1.04 5.62 8.82
C ASN A 186 -0.30 4.89 8.66
N TRP A 187 -0.23 3.64 8.20
CA TRP A 187 -1.39 2.80 7.96
C TRP A 187 -1.11 1.33 8.22
N MET A 188 -2.13 0.61 8.69
CA MET A 188 -2.11 -0.84 8.82
C MET A 188 -3.38 -1.42 8.19
N LEU A 189 -3.18 -2.20 7.13
CA LEU A 189 -4.22 -2.98 6.47
C LEU A 189 -4.26 -4.38 7.08
N GLN A 190 -5.46 -4.91 7.34
CA GLN A 190 -5.67 -6.30 7.77
C GLN A 190 -6.34 -7.07 6.63
N LEU A 191 -5.68 -8.11 6.15
CA LEU A 191 -6.24 -9.05 5.19
C LEU A 191 -6.94 -10.17 5.96
N THR A 192 -8.25 -10.20 5.91
CA THR A 192 -9.07 -11.35 6.31
C THR A 192 -9.37 -12.19 5.08
N GLU A 193 -9.83 -13.44 5.26
CA GLU A 193 -10.17 -14.34 4.14
C GLU A 193 -10.86 -13.58 3.00
N PRO A 194 -10.44 -13.80 1.74
CA PRO A 194 -10.96 -13.07 0.61
C PRO A 194 -12.44 -13.38 0.51
N SER A 195 -13.24 -12.52 1.11
CA SER A 195 -14.69 -12.59 1.01
C SER A 195 -14.99 -12.22 -0.43
N ALA A 196 -15.89 -12.93 -1.10
CA ALA A 196 -16.38 -12.59 -2.43
C ALA A 196 -17.14 -11.24 -2.49
N SER A 197 -16.81 -10.30 -1.61
CA SER A 197 -17.29 -8.93 -1.51
C SER A 197 -16.56 -8.07 -2.54
N GLY A 198 -16.83 -8.33 -3.81
CA GLY A 198 -16.24 -7.60 -4.94
C GLY A 198 -16.78 -8.05 -6.29
N ALA A 199 -17.28 -9.29 -6.38
CA ALA A 199 -18.06 -9.75 -7.52
C ALA A 199 -19.55 -9.64 -7.22
N THR A 200 -20.08 -8.42 -7.19
CA THR A 200 -21.45 -8.24 -7.69
C THR A 200 -21.39 -8.42 -9.19
N VAL A 201 -21.27 -9.68 -9.62
CA VAL A 201 -21.88 -10.07 -10.89
C VAL A 201 -23.37 -9.92 -10.65
N SER A 202 -23.93 -8.81 -11.11
CA SER A 202 -25.30 -8.87 -11.60
C SER A 202 -25.27 -9.89 -12.72
N ALA A 203 -25.48 -11.16 -12.36
CA ALA A 203 -26.21 -12.07 -13.21
C ALA A 203 -27.58 -11.40 -13.41
N GLY A 204 -27.64 -10.51 -14.41
CA GLY A 204 -28.88 -10.25 -15.09
C GLY A 204 -29.22 -11.57 -15.76
N ASP A 205 -30.11 -12.32 -15.11
CA ASP A 205 -31.07 -13.19 -15.78
C ASP A 205 -31.69 -12.40 -16.96
N GLU A 206 -31.11 -12.57 -18.13
CA GLU A 206 -31.84 -12.37 -19.38
C GLU A 206 -32.09 -13.78 -19.94
N ASP A 207 -33.16 -14.39 -19.46
CA ASP A 207 -33.92 -15.42 -20.17
C ASP A 207 -34.09 -14.94 -21.63
N VAL A 208 -33.26 -15.44 -22.55
CA VAL A 208 -33.54 -15.36 -23.98
C VAL A 208 -34.23 -16.66 -24.35
N PRO A 209 -35.57 -16.68 -24.49
CA PRO A 209 -36.25 -17.84 -25.05
C PRO A 209 -35.75 -17.99 -26.50
N MET A 210 -35.07 -19.10 -26.76
CA MET A 210 -34.88 -19.55 -28.14
C MET A 210 -36.24 -20.01 -28.64
N GLU A 211 -36.99 -19.09 -29.27
CA GLU A 211 -38.19 -19.48 -30.00
C GLU A 211 -37.78 -20.28 -31.24
N ASP A 212 -38.23 -21.54 -31.25
CA ASP A 212 -38.24 -22.46 -32.38
C ASP A 212 -38.94 -21.83 -33.59
N GLY A 213 -38.14 -21.29 -34.51
CA GLY A 213 -38.58 -20.92 -35.85
C GLY A 213 -38.78 -22.15 -36.72
N ILE A 214 -39.92 -22.83 -36.53
CA ILE A 214 -40.51 -23.78 -37.49
C ILE A 214 -40.78 -23.02 -38.79
N GLY A 215 -39.93 -23.24 -39.80
CA GLY A 215 -40.20 -22.86 -41.17
C GLY A 215 -41.05 -23.94 -41.85
N PRO A 216 -42.21 -23.61 -42.44
CA PRO A 216 -43.10 -24.60 -43.03
C PRO A 216 -42.49 -25.21 -44.29
N ASP A 217 -42.43 -26.54 -44.29
CA ASP A 217 -42.71 -27.39 -45.44
C ASP A 217 -43.97 -26.93 -46.20
N ASP A 218 -43.81 -26.51 -47.46
CA ASP A 218 -44.85 -26.47 -48.50
C ASP A 218 -44.15 -26.37 -49.88
N GLU A 219 -43.94 -27.48 -50.56
CA GLU A 219 -44.74 -27.96 -51.72
C GLU A 219 -44.50 -27.22 -53.05
N GLY A 220 -43.80 -27.91 -53.97
CA GLY A 220 -44.33 -28.29 -55.29
C GLY A 220 -44.66 -27.25 -56.38
N ALA A 221 -44.18 -27.56 -57.60
CA ALA A 221 -44.67 -27.12 -58.92
C ALA A 221 -44.26 -25.69 -59.38
N ALA A 222 -43.98 -25.37 -60.65
CA ALA A 222 -44.20 -26.00 -61.95
C ALA A 222 -43.27 -25.36 -63.04
N ASP A 223 -43.12 -26.09 -64.16
CA ASP A 223 -42.60 -25.73 -65.51
C ASP A 223 -41.11 -25.44 -65.74
#